data_AF-A0AAD8XTL7-F1
#
_entry.id   AF-A0AAD8XTL7-F1
#
_cell.length_a   1.000
_cell.length_b   1.000
_cell.length_c   1.000
_cell.angle_alpha   90.00
_cell.angle_beta   90.00
_cell.angle_gamma   90.00
#
_symmetry.space_group_name_H-M   'P 1'
#
loop_
_entity.id
_entity.type
_entity.pdbx_description
1 polymer ?
#
loop_
_entity_poly.entity_id
_entity_poly.type
_entity_poly.pdbx_seq_one_letter_code
_entity_poly.pdbx_strand_id
1 'polypeptide(L)'
;MLQRFHLQEPTLSKRQDDVVAQLSYIGLDPKEEVIMESGYRIDALVEVNGKQVCIEVDGLSHLIGKNRSPLGITILKRRQVPSIDGIELVSVPHWDWQKIVNDKKKKQGAH
;
A
#
# COMPACT_ATOMS: atom_id res chain seq x y z
N MET A 1 -27.25 -20.33 10.26
CA MET A 1 -26.00 -20.98 9.81
C MET A 1 -25.05 -19.86 9.40
N LEU A 2 -24.19 -19.40 10.30
CA LEU A 2 -23.24 -18.33 9.99
C LEU A 2 -22.02 -18.95 9.31
N GLN A 3 -21.82 -18.66 8.02
CA GLN A 3 -20.62 -19.04 7.29
C GLN A 3 -19.43 -18.28 7.90
N ARG A 4 -18.51 -19.02 8.53
CA ARG A 4 -17.19 -18.50 8.94
C ARG A 4 -16.38 -18.16 7.69
N PHE A 5 -16.25 -16.87 7.38
CA PHE A 5 -15.19 -16.39 6.51
C PHE A 5 -13.86 -16.61 7.23
N HIS A 6 -12.99 -17.47 6.68
CA HIS A 6 -11.63 -17.63 7.17
C HIS A 6 -10.86 -16.33 6.87
N LEU A 7 -10.80 -15.43 7.85
CA LEU A 7 -9.82 -14.34 7.85
C LEU A 7 -8.45 -14.99 8.05
N GLN A 8 -7.77 -15.33 6.96
CA GLN A 8 -6.34 -15.62 7.00
C GLN A 8 -5.67 -14.36 7.54
N GLU A 9 -4.91 -14.47 8.63
CA GLU A 9 -4.15 -13.32 9.13
C GLU A 9 -3.24 -12.83 8.00
N PRO A 10 -3.35 -11.55 7.60
CA PRO A 10 -2.54 -11.02 6.52
C PRO A 10 -1.08 -11.10 6.94
N THR A 11 -0.34 -12.02 6.31
CA THR A 11 1.12 -11.98 6.38
C THR A 11 1.56 -10.81 5.52
N LEU A 12 1.94 -9.71 6.16
CA LEU A 12 2.53 -8.58 5.48
C LEU A 12 3.76 -9.05 4.70
N SER A 13 3.86 -8.58 3.47
CA SER A 13 5.07 -8.76 2.69
C SER A 13 6.14 -7.83 3.24
N LYS A 14 7.40 -8.28 3.20
CA LYS A 14 8.57 -7.46 3.56
C LYS A 14 8.57 -6.05 2.93
N ARG A 15 7.90 -5.87 1.79
CA ARG A 15 7.78 -4.57 1.12
C ARG A 15 6.77 -3.65 1.81
N GLN A 16 5.64 -4.19 2.27
CA GLN A 16 4.69 -3.43 3.07
C GLN A 16 5.37 -3.00 4.36
N ASP A 17 6.07 -3.91 5.05
CA ASP A 17 6.86 -3.59 6.25
C ASP A 17 7.85 -2.44 6.01
N ASP A 18 8.62 -2.51 4.90
CA ASP A 18 9.59 -1.46 4.54
C ASP A 18 8.91 -0.10 4.29
N VAL A 19 7.75 -0.09 3.63
CA VAL A 19 6.98 1.14 3.35
C VAL A 19 6.42 1.71 4.66
N VAL A 20 5.78 0.87 5.48
CA VAL A 20 5.23 1.26 6.78
C VAL A 20 6.31 1.82 7.68
N ALA A 21 7.43 1.11 7.83
CA ALA A 21 8.56 1.56 8.65
C ALA A 21 9.09 2.92 8.19
N GLN A 22 9.09 3.18 6.88
CA GLN A 22 9.51 4.47 6.36
C GLN A 22 8.46 5.57 6.56
N LEU A 23 7.17 5.27 6.48
CA LEU A 23 6.11 6.21 6.86
C LEU A 23 6.25 6.61 8.34
N SER A 24 6.50 5.64 9.22
CA SER A 24 6.81 5.91 10.63
C SER A 24 8.08 6.74 10.80
N TYR A 25 9.14 6.43 10.05
CA TYR A 25 10.42 7.16 10.13
C TYR A 25 10.30 8.64 9.78
N ILE A 26 9.41 9.01 8.85
CA ILE A 26 9.16 10.42 8.51
C ILE A 26 8.17 11.11 9.46
N GLY A 27 7.78 10.44 10.56
CA GLY A 27 6.94 10.99 11.61
C GLY A 27 5.45 10.83 11.41
N LEU A 28 5.01 9.94 10.50
CA LEU A 28 3.60 9.55 10.39
C LEU A 28 3.29 8.39 11.34
N ASP A 29 2.00 8.16 11.59
CA ASP A 29 1.51 7.03 12.41
C ASP A 29 0.63 6.10 11.54
N PRO A 30 1.24 5.19 10.77
CA PRO A 30 0.51 4.31 9.86
C PRO A 30 -0.28 3.25 10.63
N LYS A 31 -1.58 3.14 10.31
CA LYS A 31 -2.43 2.01 10.70
C LYS A 31 -2.42 0.98 9.57
N GLU A 32 -1.95 -0.23 9.85
CA GLU A 32 -1.76 -1.27 8.84
C GLU A 32 -3.03 -2.10 8.59
N GLU A 33 -3.18 -2.64 7.38
CA GLU A 33 -4.22 -3.62 6.99
C GLU A 33 -5.65 -3.18 7.35
N VAL A 34 -5.96 -1.89 7.16
CA VAL A 34 -7.24 -1.28 7.55
C VAL A 34 -8.34 -1.72 6.61
N ILE A 35 -9.45 -2.22 7.17
CA ILE A 35 -10.69 -2.47 6.44
C ILE A 35 -11.51 -1.18 6.42
N MET A 36 -11.74 -0.65 5.23
CA MET A 36 -12.55 0.54 4.99
C MET A 36 -14.05 0.23 5.09
N GLU A 37 -14.88 1.27 5.17
CA GLU A 37 -16.35 1.11 5.21
C GLU A 37 -16.90 0.42 3.95
N SER A 38 -16.28 0.67 2.79
CA SER A 38 -16.59 -0.03 1.55
C SER A 38 -16.29 -1.54 1.56
N GLY A 39 -15.58 -2.04 2.59
CA GLY A 39 -15.08 -3.40 2.69
C GLY A 39 -13.74 -3.65 1.99
N TYR A 40 -13.11 -2.64 1.39
CA TYR A 40 -11.75 -2.77 0.87
C TYR A 40 -10.73 -2.82 2.02
N ARG A 41 -9.75 -3.71 1.92
CA ARG A 41 -8.59 -3.72 2.82
C ARG A 41 -7.46 -2.91 2.20
N ILE A 42 -6.88 -1.96 2.94
CA ILE A 42 -5.78 -1.08 2.52
C ILE A 42 -4.52 -1.45 3.30
N ASP A 43 -3.36 -1.38 2.66
CA ASP A 43 -2.09 -1.77 3.30
C ASP A 43 -1.73 -0.84 4.47
N ALA A 44 -1.88 0.48 4.30
CA ALA A 44 -1.74 1.43 5.39
C ALA A 44 -2.66 2.65 5.27
N LEU A 45 -3.09 3.20 6.41
CA LEU A 45 -3.79 4.47 6.52
C LEU A 45 -2.96 5.43 7.36
N VAL A 46 -2.69 6.62 6.83
CA VAL A 46 -1.93 7.68 7.52
C VAL A 46 -2.73 8.98 7.55
N GLU A 47 -2.38 9.87 8.48
CA GLU A 47 -2.87 11.25 8.48
C GLU A 47 -1.77 12.19 7.99
N VAL A 48 -2.08 13.02 6.99
CA VAL A 48 -1.18 14.04 6.45
C VAL A 48 -1.92 15.37 6.44
N ASN A 49 -1.41 16.37 7.16
CA ASN A 49 -2.02 17.70 7.28
C ASN A 49 -3.50 17.66 7.73
N GLY A 50 -3.83 16.79 8.70
CA GLY A 50 -5.20 16.63 9.20
C GLY A 50 -6.15 15.87 8.27
N LYS A 51 -5.63 15.24 7.21
CA LYS A 51 -6.42 14.44 6.25
C LYS A 51 -5.94 13.01 6.22
N GLN A 52 -6.89 12.08 6.23
CA GLN A 52 -6.59 10.67 6.03
C GLN A 52 -6.19 10.40 4.57
N VAL A 53 -5.18 9.55 4.39
CA VAL A 53 -4.70 9.09 3.08
C VAL A 53 -4.45 7.59 3.17
N CYS A 54 -5.05 6.84 2.27
CA CYS A 54 -4.84 5.41 2.09
C CYS A 54 -3.57 5.18 1.25
N ILE A 55 -2.74 4.23 1.65
CA ILE A 55 -1.53 3.81 0.95
C ILE A 55 -1.68 2.36 0.50
N GLU A 56 -1.42 2.11 -0.78
CA GLU A 56 -1.44 0.78 -1.40
C GLU A 56 -0.08 0.44 -2.01
N VAL A 57 0.55 -0.66 -1.60
CA VAL A 57 1.83 -1.13 -2.10
C VAL A 57 1.63 -2.09 -3.27
N ASP A 58 2.03 -1.68 -4.48
CA ASP A 58 1.84 -2.56 -5.64
C ASP A 58 2.91 -3.64 -5.76
N GLY A 59 2.48 -4.89 -5.60
CA GLY A 59 3.26 -6.07 -5.96
C GLY A 59 3.23 -6.38 -7.46
N LEU A 60 4.07 -7.34 -7.89
CA LEU A 60 4.00 -7.89 -9.25
C LEU A 60 2.67 -8.59 -9.53
N SER A 61 2.01 -9.11 -8.48
CA SER A 61 0.68 -9.69 -8.52
C SER A 61 -0.42 -8.68 -8.89
N HIS A 62 -0.18 -7.37 -8.79
CA HIS A 62 -1.15 -6.34 -9.12
C HIS A 62 -1.13 -5.92 -10.60
N LEU A 63 -0.32 -6.60 -11.41
CA LEU A 63 0.02 -6.18 -12.77
C LEU A 63 -0.19 -7.31 -13.79
N ILE A 64 -0.31 -6.94 -15.05
CA ILE A 64 -0.36 -7.85 -16.19
C ILE A 64 0.56 -7.40 -17.31
N GLY A 65 1.20 -8.38 -17.95
CA GLY A 65 2.02 -8.20 -19.13
C GLY A 65 3.36 -7.48 -18.89
N LYS A 66 4.14 -7.37 -19.97
CA LYS A 66 5.50 -6.78 -19.93
C LYS A 66 5.49 -5.28 -19.63
N ASN A 67 4.41 -4.60 -19.96
CA ASN A 67 4.24 -3.15 -19.74
C ASN A 67 3.84 -2.80 -18.30
N ARG A 68 3.68 -3.80 -17.42
CA ARG A 68 3.35 -3.58 -16.00
C ARG A 68 2.03 -2.81 -15.84
N SER A 69 1.06 -3.10 -16.70
CA SER A 69 -0.26 -2.49 -16.60
C SER A 69 -0.97 -3.03 -15.36
N PRO A 70 -1.66 -2.20 -14.57
CA PRO A 70 -2.41 -2.70 -13.42
C PRO A 70 -3.53 -3.66 -13.88
N LEU A 71 -3.79 -4.70 -13.08
CA LEU A 71 -4.93 -5.59 -13.29
C LEU A 71 -6.26 -4.82 -13.13
N GLY A 72 -7.34 -5.35 -13.70
CA GLY A 72 -8.68 -4.78 -13.54
C GLY A 72 -9.08 -4.61 -12.08
N ILE A 73 -8.73 -5.58 -11.22
CA ILE A 73 -8.99 -5.50 -9.78
C ILE A 73 -8.24 -4.34 -9.11
N THR A 74 -6.98 -4.11 -9.49
CA THR A 74 -6.16 -2.99 -9.01
C THR A 74 -6.77 -1.65 -9.45
N ILE A 75 -7.19 -1.55 -10.71
CA ILE A 75 -7.84 -0.35 -11.25
C ILE A 75 -9.17 -0.08 -10.53
N LEU A 76 -9.97 -1.13 -10.31
CA LEU A 76 -11.26 -1.01 -9.61
C LEU A 76 -11.08 -0.51 -8.19
N LYS A 77 -10.17 -1.12 -7.41
CA LYS A 77 -9.86 -0.68 -6.04
C LYS A 77 -9.42 0.79 -6.01
N ARG A 78 -8.52 1.20 -6.91
CA ARG A 78 -8.06 2.61 -7.03
C ARG A 78 -9.14 3.62 -7.35
N ARG A 79 -10.20 3.20 -8.03
CA ARG A 79 -11.34 4.07 -8.33
C ARG A 79 -12.35 4.07 -7.20
N GLN A 80 -12.64 2.90 -6.64
CA GLN A 80 -13.74 2.74 -5.70
C GLN A 80 -13.41 3.23 -4.30
N VAL A 81 -12.19 3.03 -3.79
CA VAL A 81 -11.83 3.52 -2.44
C VAL A 81 -12.01 5.04 -2.34
N PRO A 82 -11.45 5.87 -3.26
CA PRO A 82 -11.70 7.31 -3.19
C PRO A 82 -13.15 7.71 -3.45
N SER A 83 -13.86 6.97 -4.31
CA SER A 83 -15.24 7.34 -4.69
C SER A 83 -16.28 6.96 -3.64
N ILE A 84 -16.04 5.88 -2.89
CA ILE A 84 -16.98 5.33 -1.90
C ILE A 84 -16.61 5.82 -0.51
N ASP A 85 -15.35 5.67 -0.10
CA ASP A 85 -14.90 6.04 1.25
C ASP A 85 -14.53 7.53 1.36
N GLY A 86 -14.43 8.24 0.22
CA GLY A 86 -14.09 9.68 0.20
C GLY A 86 -12.65 9.98 0.62
N ILE A 87 -11.78 8.97 0.68
CA ILE A 87 -10.40 9.08 1.13
C ILE A 87 -9.45 8.87 -0.05
N GLU A 88 -8.46 9.75 -0.18
CA GLU A 88 -7.44 9.64 -1.23
C GLU A 88 -6.67 8.32 -1.12
N LEU A 89 -6.45 7.64 -2.25
CA LEU A 89 -5.64 6.43 -2.32
C LEU A 89 -4.37 6.69 -3.14
N VAL A 90 -3.22 6.62 -2.47
CA VAL A 90 -1.90 6.72 -3.08
C VAL A 90 -1.32 5.33 -3.26
N SER A 91 -0.87 5.06 -4.48
CA SER A 91 -0.22 3.80 -4.82
C SER A 91 1.31 3.96 -4.75
N VAL A 92 1.99 3.00 -4.14
CA VAL A 92 3.45 2.90 -4.03
C VAL A 92 3.91 1.72 -4.89
N PRO A 93 4.36 1.97 -6.14
CA PRO A 93 4.78 0.90 -7.01
C PRO A 93 6.12 0.30 -6.57
N HIS A 94 6.21 -1.02 -6.55
CA HIS A 94 7.42 -1.73 -6.13
C HIS A 94 8.70 -1.27 -6.84
N TRP A 95 8.65 -0.95 -8.14
CA TRP A 95 9.87 -0.55 -8.88
C TRP A 95 10.36 0.84 -8.47
N ASP A 96 9.47 1.78 -8.16
CA ASP A 96 9.87 3.11 -7.70
C ASP A 96 10.41 3.02 -6.27
N TRP A 97 9.80 2.17 -5.45
CA TRP A 97 10.33 1.83 -4.13
C TRP A 97 11.75 1.24 -4.20
N GLN A 98 11.97 0.25 -5.07
CA GLN A 98 13.29 -0.38 -5.22
C GLN A 98 14.37 0.61 -5.68
N LYS A 99 14.06 1.54 -6.58
CA LYS A 99 15.02 2.57 -7.00
C LYS A 99 15.49 3.39 -5.81
N ILE A 100 14.56 3.87 -4.97
CA ILE A 100 14.86 4.66 -3.79
C ILE A 100 15.72 3.87 -2.79
N VAL A 101 15.35 2.61 -2.52
CA VAL A 101 16.11 1.73 -1.62
C VAL A 101 17.53 1.49 -2.14
N ASN A 102 17.68 1.24 -3.43
CA ASN A 102 18.99 1.00 -4.04
C ASN A 102 19.86 2.27 -4.05
N ASP A 103 19.28 3.43 -4.29
CA ASP A 103 20.00 4.71 -4.25
C ASP A 103 20.45 5.06 -2.83
N LYS A 104 19.63 4.79 -1.81
CA LYS A 104 20.04 4.93 -0.40
C LYS A 104 21.24 4.02 -0.06
N LYS A 105 21.23 2.77 -0.52
CA LYS A 105 22.35 1.83 -0.31
C LYS A 105 23.65 2.30 -0.97
N LYS A 106 23.58 2.83 -2.21
CA LYS A 106 24.74 3.39 -2.91
C LYS A 106 25.36 4.57 -2.16
N LYS A 107 24.53 5.45 -1.58
CA LYS A 107 25.00 6.61 -0.81
C LYS A 107 25.63 6.22 0.54
N GLN A 108 25.21 5.11 1.15
CA GLN A 108 25.76 4.64 2.43
C GLN A 108 27.05 3.82 2.28
N GLY A 109 27.32 3.24 1.11
CA GLY A 109 28.56 2.51 0.81
C GLY A 109 29.70 3.35 0.25
N ALA A 110 29.57 4.68 0.24
CA ALA A 110 30.56 5.63 -0.29
C ALA A 110 31.38 6.33 0.81
N HIS A 111 31.40 5.77 2.02
CA HIS A 111 32.21 6.25 3.15
C HIS A 111 33.22 5.18 3.58
#